data_AF-A0A0S4JPU1-F1
#
_entry.id   AF-A0A0S4JPU1-F1
#
_cell.length_a   1.000
_cell.length_b   1.000
_cell.length_c   1.000
_cell.angle_alpha   90.00
_cell.angle_beta   90.00
_cell.angle_gamma   90.00
#
_symmetry.space_group_name_H-M   'P 1'
#
loop_
_entity.id
_entity.type
_entity.pdbx_description
1 polymer ?
#
loop_
_entity_poly.entity_id
_entity_poly.type
_entity_poly.pdbx_seq_one_letter_code
_entity_poly.pdbx_strand_id
1 'polypeptide(L)'
;MDSREKGPWTPGDHHLKMYEPTDVNFKRLQTCAVLNTDASFITFENDVLARQARGDASETALIKFFESVDPIEKMRKECPRVAIVPFNSANKYMVSVNRTKESKGATHRIFMKGAAERVLPRCAFYNGPRGEVPLDDAARAEIEEMILTLAAKGERVLIFASMPYTSIIETTGDLINDAGEPTFPLEGLTFAGLISLVDPPRPTVQHALNECKSAGIQVYMVTGDHPATAVAICQSLGYRLTPCEVLKRAPGQDINTTFCIVHGINDIPQFTEADWDFVFECKQAVFARTMPEQKQAIVHHLNKRGAVVAMTGDGVNDASALKVAHVGIAMGSGSAVARDAAQVVLLNDDFVAIVDGIREGRLIFENLKKCVAYILCHFIPEFGPFLISVVAGLPLALQTLVLLFIDCGTELFPAVMLAYEEPEDSIMKIRHELQISTL
;
A
#
# COMPACT_ATOMS: atom_id res chain seq x y z
N MET A 1 36.72 -7.35 14.28
CA MET A 1 35.61 -8.33 14.15
C MET A 1 34.77 -8.17 15.39
N ASP A 2 33.56 -7.64 15.40
CA ASP A 2 32.67 -7.23 14.32
C ASP A 2 31.56 -6.41 15.00
N SER A 3 31.21 -5.22 14.51
CA SER A 3 30.11 -4.42 15.12
C SER A 3 29.44 -3.48 14.12
N ARG A 4 29.49 -3.82 12.83
CA ARG A 4 28.72 -3.12 11.79
C ARG A 4 27.78 -4.13 11.15
N GLU A 5 26.61 -3.63 10.76
CA GLU A 5 25.54 -4.32 10.03
C GLU A 5 24.58 -5.19 10.86
N LYS A 6 23.51 -4.57 11.38
CA LYS A 6 22.17 -5.21 11.44
C LYS A 6 21.09 -4.16 11.13
N GLY A 7 20.60 -4.16 9.89
CA GLY A 7 19.34 -3.51 9.50
C GLY A 7 18.11 -4.31 10.00
N PRO A 8 16.89 -3.75 9.91
CA PRO A 8 15.77 -4.17 10.75
C PRO A 8 14.91 -5.27 10.13
N TRP A 9 14.46 -6.17 11.00
CA TRP A 9 13.28 -7.03 10.92
C TRP A 9 13.16 -7.99 9.71
N THR A 10 13.38 -9.27 10.00
CA THR A 10 12.79 -10.42 9.28
C THR A 10 11.85 -11.18 10.24
N PRO A 11 10.64 -11.58 9.81
CA PRO A 11 9.79 -12.45 10.62
C PRO A 11 10.47 -13.80 10.85
N GLY A 12 10.70 -14.19 12.10
CA GLY A 12 11.20 -15.51 12.50
C GLY A 12 12.52 -15.53 13.29
N ASP A 13 13.21 -14.39 13.43
CA ASP A 13 14.47 -14.35 14.18
C ASP A 13 14.22 -14.00 15.67
N HIS A 14 14.13 -15.03 16.51
CA HIS A 14 13.85 -14.94 17.96
C HIS A 14 15.05 -14.43 18.79
N HIS A 15 16.16 -14.01 18.17
CA HIS A 15 17.43 -13.73 18.86
C HIS A 15 17.80 -12.25 19.07
N LEU A 16 16.90 -11.30 18.78
CA LEU A 16 17.05 -9.92 19.25
C LEU A 16 16.32 -9.78 20.60
N LYS A 17 17.02 -9.38 21.67
CA LYS A 17 16.36 -8.84 22.88
C LYS A 17 15.72 -7.50 22.48
N MET A 18 14.54 -7.53 21.87
CA MET A 18 13.90 -6.42 21.15
C MET A 18 13.47 -5.24 22.03
N TYR A 19 13.26 -5.46 23.33
CA TYR A 19 12.95 -4.44 24.33
C TYR A 19 13.09 -5.10 25.70
N GLU A 20 13.30 -4.30 26.74
CA GLU A 20 13.28 -4.79 28.12
C GLU A 20 11.96 -4.35 28.77
N PRO A 21 10.97 -5.26 28.93
CA PRO A 21 9.64 -4.91 29.49
C PRO A 21 9.72 -4.33 30.90
N THR A 22 10.82 -4.61 31.61
CA THR A 22 11.11 -4.13 32.96
C THR A 22 11.73 -2.74 32.99
N ASP A 23 12.20 -2.20 31.87
CA ASP A 23 12.77 -0.86 31.80
C ASP A 23 11.69 0.20 32.09
N VAL A 24 12.03 1.13 32.98
CA VAL A 24 11.19 2.26 33.38
C VAL A 24 10.88 3.16 32.19
N ASN A 25 11.85 3.36 31.29
CA ASN A 25 11.67 4.21 30.11
C ASN A 25 10.74 3.55 29.08
N PHE A 26 10.88 2.23 28.88
CA PHE A 26 9.97 1.46 28.03
C PHE A 26 8.53 1.49 28.57
N LYS A 27 8.32 1.33 29.88
CA LYS A 27 6.98 1.43 30.51
C LYS A 27 6.36 2.81 30.37
N ARG A 28 7.16 3.88 30.42
CA ARG A 28 6.70 5.26 30.17
C ARG A 28 6.24 5.43 28.73
N LEU A 29 7.01 4.91 27.77
CA LEU A 29 6.64 4.90 26.36
C LEU A 29 5.36 4.11 26.11
N GLN A 30 5.26 2.90 26.66
CA GLN A 30 4.07 2.04 26.60
C GLN A 30 2.84 2.76 27.15
N THR A 31 2.96 3.38 28.32
CA THR A 31 1.85 4.13 28.93
C THR A 31 1.42 5.30 28.05
N CYS A 32 2.38 6.03 27.48
CA CYS A 32 2.08 7.12 26.55
C CYS A 32 1.37 6.62 25.28
N ALA A 33 1.83 5.51 24.70
CA ALA A 33 1.27 4.97 23.46
C ALA A 33 -0.12 4.33 23.65
N VAL A 34 -0.33 3.60 24.75
CA VAL A 34 -1.60 2.90 25.03
C VAL A 34 -2.71 3.86 25.46
N LEU A 35 -2.39 4.85 26.30
CA LEU A 35 -3.38 5.80 26.83
C LEU A 35 -3.77 6.88 25.82
N ASN A 36 -2.84 7.30 24.95
CA ASN A 36 -3.09 8.28 23.91
C ASN A 36 -3.49 7.62 22.59
N THR A 37 -4.46 6.71 22.62
CA THR A 37 -4.97 5.98 21.45
C THR A 37 -6.47 5.78 21.58
N ASP A 38 -7.23 5.92 20.48
CA ASP A 38 -8.67 5.63 20.44
C ASP A 38 -8.99 4.22 19.96
N ALA A 39 -8.02 3.53 19.35
CA ALA A 39 -8.24 2.19 18.86
C ALA A 39 -8.66 1.18 19.96
N SER A 40 -9.56 0.26 19.61
CA SER A 40 -10.07 -0.79 20.50
C SER A 40 -10.24 -2.11 19.75
N PHE A 41 -10.01 -3.25 20.41
CA PHE A 41 -10.29 -4.55 19.81
C PHE A 41 -11.79 -4.79 19.65
N ILE A 42 -12.17 -5.45 18.55
CA ILE A 42 -13.53 -5.89 18.24
C ILE A 42 -13.65 -7.40 18.52
N THR A 43 -12.63 -8.17 18.11
CA THR A 43 -12.56 -9.62 18.35
C THR A 43 -11.53 -9.95 19.42
N PHE A 44 -11.79 -11.02 20.17
CA PHE A 44 -10.94 -11.49 21.27
C PHE A 44 -10.35 -12.86 20.95
N GLU A 45 -9.75 -12.99 19.78
CA GLU A 45 -9.03 -14.20 19.36
C GLU A 45 -7.74 -14.41 20.19
N ASN A 46 -7.24 -15.65 20.24
CA ASN A 46 -6.02 -15.96 20.98
C ASN A 46 -4.77 -15.29 20.38
N ASP A 47 -4.72 -15.19 19.05
CA ASP A 47 -3.66 -14.44 18.36
C ASP A 47 -3.98 -12.94 18.33
N VAL A 48 -3.18 -12.16 19.05
CA VAL A 48 -3.32 -10.70 19.18
C VAL A 48 -3.18 -10.00 17.81
N LEU A 49 -2.34 -10.53 16.92
CA LEU A 49 -2.11 -9.93 15.60
C LEU A 49 -3.30 -10.14 14.65
N ALA A 50 -3.99 -11.27 14.79
CA ALA A 50 -5.18 -11.61 13.99
C ALA A 50 -6.44 -10.84 14.45
N ARG A 51 -6.48 -10.34 15.70
CA ARG A 51 -7.63 -9.60 16.23
C ARG A 51 -8.00 -8.42 15.32
N GLN A 52 -9.29 -8.32 15.03
CA GLN A 52 -9.84 -7.13 14.40
C GLN A 52 -9.88 -6.00 15.43
N ALA A 53 -9.44 -4.81 15.02
CA ALA A 53 -9.49 -3.62 15.85
C ALA A 53 -10.15 -2.48 15.10
N ARG A 54 -10.85 -1.64 15.85
CA ARG A 54 -11.45 -0.39 15.41
C ARG A 54 -10.45 0.72 15.66
N GLY A 55 -10.08 1.48 14.64
CA GLY A 55 -9.12 2.58 14.73
C GLY A 55 -8.42 2.79 13.39
N ASP A 56 -7.56 3.81 13.28
CA ASP A 56 -6.67 3.91 12.13
C ASP A 56 -5.57 2.83 12.19
N ALA A 57 -4.89 2.60 11.07
CA ALA A 57 -3.88 1.56 10.95
C ALA A 57 -2.70 1.76 11.93
N SER A 58 -2.30 3.02 12.17
CA SER A 58 -1.17 3.32 13.08
C SER A 58 -1.55 3.04 14.53
N GLU A 59 -2.72 3.47 14.98
CA GLU A 59 -3.22 3.14 16.31
C GLU A 59 -3.47 1.66 16.51
N THR A 60 -4.03 0.99 15.51
CA THR A 60 -4.29 -0.45 15.54
C THR A 60 -3.00 -1.24 15.69
N ALA A 61 -1.93 -0.85 15.00
CA ALA A 61 -0.61 -1.46 15.15
C ALA A 61 -0.03 -1.25 16.56
N LEU A 62 -0.19 -0.04 17.14
CA LEU A 62 0.27 0.24 18.50
C LEU A 62 -0.44 -0.64 19.55
N ILE A 63 -1.77 -0.75 19.49
CA ILE A 63 -2.51 -1.58 20.47
C ILE A 63 -2.19 -3.06 20.30
N LYS A 64 -2.01 -3.56 19.07
CA LYS A 64 -1.60 -4.95 18.81
C LYS A 64 -0.23 -5.26 19.38
N PHE A 65 0.73 -4.33 19.23
CA PHE A 65 2.06 -4.48 19.80
C PHE A 65 2.01 -4.49 21.34
N PHE A 66 1.40 -3.49 21.96
CA PHE A 66 1.44 -3.36 23.43
C PHE A 66 0.54 -4.36 24.17
N GLU A 67 -0.52 -4.87 23.54
CA GLU A 67 -1.34 -5.96 24.09
C GLU A 67 -0.52 -7.25 24.28
N SER A 68 0.54 -7.47 23.48
CA SER A 68 1.46 -8.59 23.68
C SER A 68 2.37 -8.43 24.90
N VAL A 69 2.50 -7.21 25.43
CA VAL A 69 3.34 -6.88 26.59
C VAL A 69 2.49 -6.84 27.86
N ASP A 70 1.50 -5.96 27.93
CA ASP A 70 0.54 -5.86 29.03
C ASP A 70 -0.88 -5.64 28.49
N PRO A 71 -1.92 -6.20 29.15
CA PRO A 71 -3.31 -6.00 28.75
C PRO A 71 -3.71 -4.52 28.72
N ILE A 72 -4.06 -4.02 27.53
CA ILE A 72 -4.34 -2.58 27.33
C ILE A 72 -5.56 -2.11 28.11
N GLU A 73 -6.58 -2.96 28.27
CA GLU A 73 -7.80 -2.62 29.00
C GLU A 73 -7.52 -2.36 30.48
N LYS A 74 -6.56 -3.09 31.05
CA LYS A 74 -6.16 -2.92 32.44
C LYS A 74 -5.53 -1.53 32.63
N MET A 75 -4.61 -1.15 31.74
CA MET A 75 -3.97 0.17 31.79
C MET A 75 -4.99 1.31 31.62
N ARG A 76 -5.93 1.16 30.69
CA ARG A 76 -7.00 2.16 30.47
C ARG A 76 -7.96 2.28 31.65
N LYS A 77 -8.24 1.18 32.37
CA LYS A 77 -9.05 1.18 33.61
C LYS A 77 -8.31 1.83 34.78
N GLU A 78 -7.00 1.59 34.90
CA GLU A 78 -6.17 2.17 35.97
C GLU A 78 -5.93 3.67 35.78
N CYS A 79 -5.80 4.13 34.53
CA CYS A 79 -5.58 5.53 34.17
C CYS A 79 -6.71 6.07 33.27
N PRO A 80 -7.90 6.34 33.81
CA PRO A 80 -9.05 6.76 33.02
C PRO A 80 -8.79 8.11 32.32
N ARG A 81 -9.20 8.17 31.06
CA ARG A 81 -9.08 9.36 30.21
C ARG A 81 -10.15 10.39 30.58
N VAL A 82 -9.71 11.63 30.80
CA VAL A 82 -10.53 12.77 31.23
C VAL A 82 -10.81 13.70 30.05
N ALA A 83 -9.85 13.90 29.16
CA ALA A 83 -10.01 14.70 27.95
C ALA A 83 -9.17 14.17 26.80
N ILE A 84 -9.57 14.56 25.59
CA ILE A 84 -8.93 14.17 24.34
C ILE A 84 -8.99 15.32 23.34
N VAL A 85 -7.84 15.71 22.81
CA VAL A 85 -7.75 16.51 21.60
C VAL A 85 -7.48 15.53 20.46
N PRO A 86 -8.48 15.26 19.60
CA PRO A 86 -8.34 14.27 18.53
C PRO A 86 -7.28 14.72 17.52
N PHE A 87 -6.75 13.76 16.77
CA PHE A 87 -5.81 14.07 15.69
C PHE A 87 -6.48 14.96 14.64
N ASN A 88 -5.82 16.06 14.30
CA ASN A 88 -6.20 16.94 13.21
C ASN A 88 -5.02 17.10 12.24
N SER A 89 -5.24 16.94 10.93
CA SER A 89 -4.23 17.08 9.88
C SER A 89 -3.51 18.44 9.87
N ALA A 90 -4.17 19.51 10.35
CA ALA A 90 -3.53 20.82 10.51
C ALA A 90 -2.47 20.82 11.63
N ASN A 91 -2.83 20.23 12.78
CA ASN A 91 -1.99 20.21 13.99
C ASN A 91 -0.95 19.06 13.97
N LYS A 92 -1.28 17.95 13.30
CA LYS A 92 -0.50 16.70 13.18
C LYS A 92 -0.10 16.04 14.51
N TYR A 93 -0.84 16.29 15.59
CA TYR A 93 -0.68 15.62 16.87
C TYR A 93 -2.04 15.28 17.49
N MET A 94 -2.02 14.36 18.44
CA MET A 94 -3.14 13.96 19.29
C MET A 94 -2.71 14.05 20.75
N VAL A 95 -3.61 14.52 21.61
CA VAL A 95 -3.33 14.69 23.04
C VAL A 95 -4.41 14.03 23.87
N SER A 96 -4.03 13.29 24.90
CA SER A 96 -4.95 12.78 25.91
C SER A 96 -4.54 13.25 27.29
N VAL A 97 -5.53 13.53 28.13
CA VAL A 97 -5.34 13.83 29.55
C VAL A 97 -5.92 12.68 30.34
N ASN A 98 -5.10 12.01 31.14
CA ASN A 98 -5.53 10.84 31.92
C ASN A 98 -5.25 11.08 33.41
N ARG A 99 -6.12 10.53 34.26
CA ARG A 99 -5.89 10.51 35.71
C ARG A 99 -4.78 9.50 36.01
N THR A 100 -3.78 9.88 36.78
CA THR A 100 -2.67 9.01 37.16
C THR A 100 -2.48 9.02 38.69
N LYS A 101 -2.00 7.90 39.25
CA LYS A 101 -1.65 7.80 40.68
C LYS A 101 -0.16 8.07 40.84
N GLU A 102 0.28 9.32 40.65
CA GLU A 102 1.68 9.66 40.83
C GLU A 102 2.01 10.05 42.27
N SER A 103 3.19 9.63 42.74
CA SER A 103 3.69 9.93 44.10
C SER A 103 4.04 11.40 44.32
N LYS A 104 4.10 12.23 43.27
CA LYS A 104 4.55 13.63 43.29
C LYS A 104 3.40 14.66 43.34
N GLY A 105 2.18 14.27 43.71
CA GLY A 105 1.05 15.20 43.89
C GLY A 105 0.33 15.64 42.60
N ALA A 106 0.81 15.23 41.42
CA ALA A 106 0.06 15.37 40.18
C ALA A 106 -1.05 14.31 40.12
N THR A 107 -2.29 14.74 39.95
CA THR A 107 -3.46 13.86 39.81
C THR A 107 -3.74 13.49 38.35
N HIS A 108 -3.19 14.25 37.41
CA HIS A 108 -3.39 14.08 35.97
C HIS A 108 -2.05 14.11 35.22
N ARG A 109 -2.00 13.47 34.05
CA ARG A 109 -0.86 13.52 33.14
C ARG A 109 -1.36 13.75 31.71
N ILE A 110 -0.65 14.60 30.99
CA ILE A 110 -0.87 14.87 29.57
C ILE A 110 0.03 13.94 28.77
N PHE A 111 -0.54 13.27 27.78
CA PHE A 111 0.17 12.44 26.81
C PHE A 111 -0.03 13.02 25.41
N MET A 112 1.06 13.19 24.68
CA MET A 112 1.04 13.68 23.30
C MET A 112 1.72 12.67 22.39
N LYS A 113 1.10 12.44 21.22
CA LYS A 113 1.70 11.69 20.12
C LYS A 113 1.51 12.45 18.82
N GLY A 114 2.46 12.33 17.90
CA GLY A 114 2.32 13.01 16.62
C GLY A 114 3.57 12.94 15.76
N ALA A 115 3.55 13.75 14.70
CA ALA A 115 4.66 13.91 13.78
C ALA A 115 5.89 14.50 14.48
N ALA A 116 7.08 14.02 14.11
CA ALA A 116 8.32 14.40 14.74
C ALA A 116 8.55 15.91 14.75
N GLU A 117 8.29 16.55 13.61
CA GLU A 117 8.48 17.99 13.41
C GLU A 117 7.52 18.86 14.24
N ARG A 118 6.47 18.28 14.83
CA ARG A 118 5.49 19.00 15.66
C ARG A 118 5.64 18.75 17.14
N VAL A 119 6.04 17.53 17.53
CA VAL A 119 6.13 17.14 18.94
C VAL A 119 7.52 17.45 19.51
N LEU A 120 8.60 17.22 18.75
CA LEU A 120 9.97 17.44 19.23
C LEU A 120 10.25 18.90 19.65
N PRO A 121 9.81 19.93 18.92
CA PRO A 121 10.01 21.32 19.34
C PRO A 121 9.28 21.69 20.64
N ARG A 122 8.25 20.92 21.03
CA ARG A 122 7.47 21.13 22.26
C ARG A 122 8.07 20.41 23.47
N CYS A 123 9.09 19.58 23.25
CA CYS A 123 9.77 18.84 24.31
C CYS A 123 10.90 19.68 24.92
N ALA A 124 10.87 19.85 26.24
CA ALA A 124 11.93 20.53 27.00
C ALA A 124 12.79 19.54 27.80
N PHE A 125 12.30 18.33 28.04
CA PHE A 125 12.97 17.30 28.81
C PHE A 125 12.96 15.97 28.06
N TYR A 126 13.83 15.04 28.44
CA TYR A 126 13.78 13.64 28.02
C TYR A 126 14.05 12.73 29.23
N ASN A 127 13.63 11.47 29.13
CA ASN A 127 13.87 10.50 30.20
C ASN A 127 15.29 9.93 30.13
N GLY A 128 16.16 10.36 31.04
CA GLY A 128 17.48 9.76 31.24
C GLY A 128 17.46 8.59 32.25
N PRO A 129 18.59 7.89 32.45
CA PRO A 129 18.68 6.73 33.36
C PRO A 129 18.34 7.02 34.82
N ARG A 130 18.42 8.29 35.23
CA ARG A 130 18.23 8.75 36.62
C ARG A 130 17.01 9.67 36.80
N GLY A 131 16.21 9.88 35.75
CA GLY A 131 15.05 10.77 35.79
C GLY A 131 14.96 11.70 34.57
N GLU A 132 14.11 12.72 34.67
CA GLU A 132 13.93 13.72 33.63
C GLU A 132 15.16 14.65 33.55
N VAL A 133 15.75 14.77 32.36
CA VAL A 133 16.93 15.59 32.07
C VAL A 133 16.53 16.64 31.02
N PRO A 134 17.04 17.88 31.07
CA PRO A 134 16.79 18.86 30.01
C PRO A 134 17.22 18.35 28.63
N LEU A 135 16.38 18.56 27.63
CA LEU A 135 16.68 18.23 26.24
C LEU A 135 17.59 19.33 25.67
N ASP A 136 18.89 19.07 25.65
CA ASP A 136 19.88 19.96 25.05
C ASP A 136 19.93 19.82 23.52
N ASP A 137 20.63 20.75 22.86
CA ASP A 137 20.72 20.77 21.39
C ASP A 137 21.44 19.53 20.83
N ALA A 138 22.35 18.93 21.61
CA ALA A 138 23.06 17.71 21.23
C ALA A 138 22.12 16.49 21.23
N ALA A 139 21.34 16.29 22.30
CA ALA A 139 20.35 15.22 22.37
C ALA A 139 19.23 15.41 21.34
N ARG A 140 18.84 16.66 21.06
CA ARG A 140 17.87 16.95 19.99
C ARG A 140 18.41 16.53 18.62
N ALA A 141 19.67 16.86 18.30
CA ALA A 141 20.29 16.47 17.04
C ALA A 141 20.39 14.94 16.89
N GLU A 142 20.71 14.22 17.98
CA GLU A 142 20.76 12.75 17.99
C GLU A 142 19.37 12.14 17.69
N ILE A 143 18.30 12.69 18.29
CA ILE A 143 16.93 12.25 18.01
C ILE A 143 16.54 12.52 16.55
N GLU A 144 16.90 13.69 16.01
CA GLU A 144 16.66 14.02 14.60
C GLU A 144 17.40 13.08 13.65
N GLU A 145 18.65 12.73 13.94
CA GLU A 145 19.43 11.75 13.16
C GLU A 145 18.79 10.35 13.18
N MET A 146 18.29 9.91 14.34
CA MET A 146 17.55 8.64 14.45
C MET A 146 16.26 8.67 13.61
N ILE A 147 15.51 9.77 13.66
CA ILE A 147 14.28 9.93 12.87
C ILE A 147 14.60 9.87 11.37
N LEU A 148 15.65 10.56 10.93
CA LEU A 148 16.11 10.52 9.54
C LEU A 148 16.52 9.11 9.12
N THR A 149 17.21 8.38 10.00
CA THR A 149 17.64 7.00 9.75
C THR A 149 16.45 6.05 9.59
N LEU A 150 15.43 6.17 10.45
CA LEU A 150 14.22 5.34 10.37
C LEU A 150 13.35 5.72 9.17
N ALA A 151 13.23 7.01 8.88
CA ALA A 151 12.54 7.50 7.69
C ALA A 151 13.22 7.04 6.39
N ALA A 152 14.57 6.96 6.37
CA ALA A 152 15.32 6.43 5.23
C ALA A 152 15.06 4.94 4.97
N LYS A 153 14.65 4.19 6.01
CA LYS A 153 14.18 2.80 5.89
C LYS A 153 12.69 2.70 5.53
N GLY A 154 12.05 3.84 5.28
CA GLY A 154 10.63 3.93 4.93
C GLY A 154 9.68 3.69 6.09
N GLU A 155 10.16 3.72 7.32
CA GLU A 155 9.32 3.53 8.49
C GLU A 155 8.65 4.86 8.85
N ARG A 156 7.36 4.82 9.17
CA ARG A 156 6.60 5.96 9.67
C ARG A 156 6.91 6.15 11.16
N VAL A 157 7.60 7.23 11.50
CA VAL A 157 7.99 7.53 12.88
C VAL A 157 6.92 8.38 13.59
N LEU A 158 6.53 7.96 14.79
CA LEU A 158 5.71 8.73 15.73
C LEU A 158 6.53 9.04 16.98
N ILE A 159 6.45 10.29 17.45
CA ILE A 159 7.04 10.72 18.72
C ILE A 159 5.99 10.70 19.81
N PHE A 160 6.39 10.22 20.99
CA PHE A 160 5.59 10.20 22.20
C PHE A 160 6.23 11.07 23.28
N ALA A 161 5.42 11.93 23.89
CA ALA A 161 5.85 12.80 24.96
C ALA A 161 4.78 12.89 26.04
N SER A 162 5.20 13.17 27.28
CA SER A 162 4.27 13.30 28.41
C SER A 162 4.66 14.43 29.34
N MET A 163 3.70 14.99 30.07
CA MET A 163 3.96 16.01 31.09
C MET A 163 3.01 15.85 32.27
N PRO A 164 3.49 15.96 33.52
CA PRO A 164 2.62 15.98 34.70
C PRO A 164 1.71 17.22 34.66
N TYR A 165 0.45 17.06 35.03
CA TYR A 165 -0.53 18.14 35.07
C TYR A 165 -1.22 18.20 36.44
N THR A 166 -0.96 19.28 37.19
CA THR A 166 -1.32 19.40 38.61
C THR A 166 -2.59 20.23 38.84
N SER A 167 -3.28 20.70 37.78
CA SER A 167 -4.53 21.44 37.96
C SER A 167 -5.67 20.52 38.43
N ILE A 168 -6.45 21.00 39.39
CA ILE A 168 -7.64 20.32 39.93
C ILE A 168 -8.73 20.39 38.86
N ILE A 169 -8.86 19.36 38.04
CA ILE A 169 -10.01 19.19 37.13
C ILE A 169 -11.18 18.68 37.98
N GLU A 170 -11.96 19.59 38.54
CA GLU A 170 -13.14 19.26 39.37
C GLU A 170 -14.35 18.81 38.54
N THR A 171 -14.41 19.18 37.26
CA THR A 171 -15.47 18.78 36.32
C THR A 171 -14.90 18.44 34.95
N THR A 172 -15.41 17.37 34.35
CA THR A 172 -15.12 16.88 32.99
C THR A 172 -15.55 17.81 31.85
N GLY A 173 -15.95 19.06 32.15
CA GLY A 173 -16.29 20.08 31.16
C GLY A 173 -15.18 21.12 31.05
N ASP A 174 -14.74 21.41 29.83
CA ASP A 174 -13.96 22.58 29.41
C ASP A 174 -12.42 22.48 29.47
N LEU A 175 -11.86 21.33 29.04
CA LEU A 175 -10.42 21.24 28.68
C LEU A 175 -10.11 21.63 27.22
N ILE A 176 -11.16 21.94 26.45
CA ILE A 176 -11.10 22.39 25.07
C ILE A 176 -12.03 23.61 24.99
N ASN A 177 -11.55 24.73 24.45
CA ASN A 177 -12.38 25.90 24.27
C ASN A 177 -13.41 25.70 23.13
N ASP A 178 -14.38 26.60 23.00
CA ASP A 178 -15.39 26.56 21.92
C ASP A 178 -14.79 26.57 20.50
N ALA A 179 -13.50 26.94 20.37
CA ALA A 179 -12.74 26.93 19.12
C ALA A 179 -11.99 25.61 18.85
N GLY A 180 -12.09 24.61 19.74
CA GLY A 180 -11.40 23.32 19.58
C GLY A 180 -9.93 23.32 19.99
N GLU A 181 -9.44 24.38 20.63
CA GLU A 181 -8.07 24.51 21.13
C GLU A 181 -7.96 24.06 22.60
N PRO A 182 -6.86 23.40 22.97
CA PRO A 182 -6.65 22.96 24.35
C PRO A 182 -6.46 24.16 25.29
N THR A 183 -7.16 24.14 26.42
CA THR A 183 -7.04 25.17 27.47
C THR A 183 -5.85 24.93 28.40
N PHE A 184 -5.04 23.91 28.12
CA PHE A 184 -3.91 23.46 28.93
C PHE A 184 -2.58 23.57 28.16
N PRO A 185 -1.44 23.73 28.86
CA PRO A 185 -0.15 23.95 28.22
C PRO A 185 0.31 22.75 27.37
N LEU A 186 0.81 23.05 26.16
CA LEU A 186 1.38 22.10 25.20
C LEU A 186 2.88 22.31 24.97
N GLU A 187 3.55 23.01 25.87
CA GLU A 187 5.00 23.26 25.86
C GLU A 187 5.62 22.71 27.15
N GLY A 188 6.89 22.32 27.09
CA GLY A 188 7.59 21.76 28.25
C GLY A 188 7.39 20.26 28.44
N LEU A 189 7.02 19.53 27.37
CA LEU A 189 6.81 18.09 27.44
C LEU A 189 8.12 17.32 27.70
N THR A 190 8.02 16.17 28.35
CA THR A 190 9.11 15.20 28.48
C THR A 190 9.01 14.17 27.36
N PHE A 191 10.01 14.13 26.48
CA PHE A 191 10.17 13.10 25.45
C PHE A 191 10.25 11.71 26.08
N ALA A 192 9.29 10.85 25.73
CA ALA A 192 9.20 9.47 26.24
C ALA A 192 9.92 8.49 25.32
N GLY A 193 9.84 8.71 24.01
CA GLY A 193 10.46 7.86 23.01
C GLY A 193 9.83 8.05 21.64
N LEU A 194 10.36 7.33 20.66
CA LEU A 194 9.82 7.22 19.31
C LEU A 194 9.42 5.78 19.03
N ILE A 195 8.39 5.59 18.22
CA ILE A 195 7.99 4.29 17.68
C ILE A 195 7.92 4.46 16.17
N SER A 196 8.59 3.56 15.45
CA SER A 196 8.47 3.47 14.00
C SER A 196 7.50 2.37 13.62
N LEU A 197 6.69 2.65 12.61
CA LEU A 197 5.70 1.74 12.05
C LEU A 197 6.14 1.45 10.62
N VAL A 198 6.27 0.18 10.28
CA VAL A 198 6.48 -0.25 8.89
C VAL A 198 5.21 -0.89 8.39
N ASP A 199 4.82 -0.60 7.15
CA ASP A 199 3.86 -1.40 6.42
C ASP A 199 4.66 -2.41 5.57
N PRO A 200 4.91 -3.63 6.08
CA PRO A 200 5.76 -4.57 5.39
C PRO A 200 5.04 -5.07 4.12
N PRO A 201 5.76 -5.20 2.99
CA PRO A 201 5.18 -5.88 1.84
C PRO A 201 4.81 -7.31 2.23
N ARG A 202 3.67 -7.80 1.71
CA ARG A 202 3.28 -9.20 1.93
C ARG A 202 4.34 -10.12 1.32
N PRO A 203 4.67 -11.25 1.98
CA PRO A 203 5.74 -12.15 1.50
C PRO A 203 5.48 -12.71 0.10
N THR A 204 4.21 -12.83 -0.30
CA THR A 204 3.81 -13.32 -1.63
C THR A 204 4.03 -12.31 -2.76
N VAL A 205 4.11 -11.00 -2.45
CA VAL A 205 4.20 -9.94 -3.47
C VAL A 205 5.51 -10.03 -4.27
N GLN A 206 6.62 -10.37 -3.62
CA GLN A 206 7.90 -10.46 -4.32
C GLN A 206 7.89 -11.58 -5.39
N HIS A 207 7.29 -12.73 -5.07
CA HIS A 207 7.12 -13.82 -6.04
C HIS A 207 6.27 -13.37 -7.23
N ALA A 208 5.11 -12.77 -6.94
CA ALA A 208 4.19 -12.29 -7.97
C ALA A 208 4.82 -11.24 -8.90
N LEU A 209 5.62 -10.32 -8.36
CA LEU A 209 6.37 -9.34 -9.16
C LEU A 209 7.40 -9.99 -10.08
N ASN A 210 8.09 -11.04 -9.62
CA ASN A 210 9.03 -11.79 -10.44
C ASN A 210 8.33 -12.56 -11.56
N GLU A 211 7.13 -13.10 -11.32
CA GLU A 211 6.31 -13.72 -12.36
C GLU A 211 5.82 -12.71 -13.38
N CYS A 212 5.30 -11.54 -12.95
CA CYS A 212 4.93 -10.45 -13.85
C CYS A 212 6.12 -10.04 -14.74
N LYS A 213 7.31 -9.89 -14.14
CA LYS A 213 8.54 -9.56 -14.87
C LYS A 213 8.92 -10.64 -15.88
N SER A 214 8.81 -11.91 -15.50
CA SER A 214 9.08 -13.06 -16.39
C SER A 214 8.09 -13.12 -17.57
N ALA A 215 6.86 -12.67 -17.33
CA ALA A 215 5.81 -12.53 -18.35
C ALA A 215 5.95 -11.26 -19.21
N GLY A 216 6.99 -10.46 -18.99
CA GLY A 216 7.28 -9.23 -19.72
C GLY A 216 6.39 -8.04 -19.36
N ILE A 217 5.73 -8.08 -18.19
CA ILE A 217 4.84 -7.03 -17.70
C ILE A 217 5.66 -5.99 -16.92
N GLN A 218 5.52 -4.72 -17.29
CA GLN A 218 6.10 -3.61 -16.54
C GLN A 218 5.20 -3.25 -15.36
N VAL A 219 5.79 -3.15 -14.17
CA VAL A 219 5.07 -2.80 -12.94
C VAL A 219 5.58 -1.47 -12.40
N TYR A 220 4.68 -0.50 -12.29
CA TYR A 220 4.94 0.82 -11.73
C TYR A 220 4.31 0.94 -10.35
N MET A 221 5.03 1.54 -9.40
CA MET A 221 4.47 1.89 -8.10
C MET A 221 3.91 3.31 -8.15
N VAL A 222 2.66 3.51 -7.75
CA VAL A 222 2.01 4.83 -7.71
C VAL A 222 1.41 5.03 -6.31
N THR A 223 2.02 5.90 -5.51
CA THR A 223 1.64 6.10 -4.10
C THR A 223 1.55 7.57 -3.71
N GLY A 224 0.65 7.87 -2.77
CA GLY A 224 0.56 9.16 -2.08
C GLY A 224 1.59 9.33 -0.96
N ASP A 225 2.35 8.30 -0.64
CA ASP A 225 3.33 8.30 0.45
C ASP A 225 4.58 9.10 0.12
N HIS A 226 5.38 9.35 1.16
CA HIS A 226 6.65 10.05 1.01
C HIS A 226 7.61 9.24 0.11
N PRO A 227 8.41 9.91 -0.76
CA PRO A 227 9.33 9.24 -1.69
C PRO A 227 10.31 8.31 -1.00
N ALA A 228 10.86 8.71 0.16
CA ALA A 228 11.77 7.89 0.95
C ALA A 228 11.15 6.53 1.34
N THR A 229 9.85 6.53 1.70
CA THR A 229 9.12 5.31 2.05
C THR A 229 8.89 4.42 0.84
N ALA A 230 8.42 4.99 -0.27
CA ALA A 230 8.23 4.24 -1.50
C ALA A 230 9.53 3.58 -1.99
N VAL A 231 10.64 4.31 -1.90
CA VAL A 231 12.00 3.84 -2.24
C VAL A 231 12.40 2.67 -1.35
N ALA A 232 12.23 2.79 -0.03
CA ALA A 232 12.57 1.72 0.89
C ALA A 232 11.74 0.45 0.68
N ILE A 233 10.44 0.59 0.40
CA ILE A 233 9.56 -0.55 0.08
C ILE A 233 10.05 -1.25 -1.19
N CYS A 234 10.34 -0.50 -2.25
CA CYS A 234 10.90 -1.07 -3.47
C CYS A 234 12.27 -1.75 -3.25
N GLN A 235 13.14 -1.18 -2.42
CA GLN A 235 14.41 -1.82 -2.04
C GLN A 235 14.20 -3.12 -1.29
N SER A 236 13.23 -3.17 -0.37
CA SER A 236 12.88 -4.39 0.37
C SER A 236 12.36 -5.51 -0.54
N LEU A 237 11.70 -5.15 -1.64
CA LEU A 237 11.25 -6.08 -2.69
C LEU A 237 12.38 -6.55 -3.62
N GLY A 238 13.63 -6.11 -3.41
CA GLY A 238 14.80 -6.52 -4.17
C GLY A 238 15.13 -5.63 -5.37
N TYR A 239 14.47 -4.47 -5.50
CA TYR A 239 14.80 -3.50 -6.54
C TYR A 239 16.00 -2.64 -6.14
N ARG A 240 17.06 -2.66 -6.98
CA ARG A 240 18.22 -1.78 -6.80
C ARG A 240 17.90 -0.40 -7.37
N LEU A 241 17.42 0.49 -6.51
CA LEU A 241 17.09 1.85 -6.89
C LEU A 241 18.36 2.69 -7.03
N THR A 242 18.61 3.19 -8.25
CA THR A 242 19.61 4.23 -8.49
C THR A 242 18.83 5.52 -8.70
N PRO A 243 18.95 6.55 -7.83
CA PRO A 243 18.16 7.76 -7.95
C PRO A 243 18.56 8.50 -9.24
N CYS A 244 17.72 8.42 -10.26
CA CYS A 244 17.76 9.32 -11.39
C CYS A 244 16.62 10.31 -11.24
N GLU A 245 16.98 11.57 -10.99
CA GLU A 245 16.03 12.66 -11.05
C GLU A 245 15.73 12.95 -12.53
N VAL A 246 14.50 12.70 -12.99
CA VAL A 246 14.07 12.86 -14.39
C VAL A 246 14.48 14.22 -14.97
N LEU A 247 14.33 15.26 -14.17
CA LEU A 247 14.57 16.64 -14.57
C LEU A 247 16.05 17.07 -14.57
N LYS A 248 16.96 16.28 -13.97
CA LYS A 248 18.42 16.56 -13.95
C LYS A 248 19.24 15.60 -14.83
N ARG A 249 18.60 14.98 -15.82
CA ARG A 249 19.27 14.04 -16.74
C ARG A 249 20.45 14.70 -17.48
N ALA A 250 21.59 14.01 -17.51
CA ALA A 250 22.67 14.33 -18.43
C ALA A 250 22.40 13.64 -19.78
N PRO A 251 22.66 14.28 -20.94
CA PRO A 251 22.50 13.63 -22.24
C PRO A 251 23.45 12.42 -22.35
N GLY A 252 22.90 11.22 -22.57
CA GLY A 252 23.66 9.97 -22.71
C GLY A 252 23.60 9.01 -21.51
N GLN A 253 22.74 9.25 -20.52
CA GLN A 253 22.54 8.34 -19.39
C GLN A 253 21.83 7.05 -19.84
N ASP A 254 22.37 5.89 -19.46
CA ASP A 254 21.94 4.59 -19.99
C ASP A 254 20.53 4.21 -19.48
N ILE A 255 19.59 4.12 -20.41
CA ILE A 255 18.16 3.82 -20.17
C ILE A 255 18.01 2.42 -19.54
N ASN A 256 18.93 1.51 -19.84
CA ASN A 256 18.88 0.11 -19.41
C ASN A 256 19.22 -0.11 -17.92
N THR A 257 19.80 0.87 -17.24
CA THR A 257 20.23 0.78 -15.83
C THR A 257 19.36 1.57 -14.85
N THR A 258 18.36 2.31 -15.35
CA THR A 258 17.79 3.41 -14.58
C THR A 258 16.41 3.05 -14.02
N PHE A 259 16.35 2.87 -12.70
CA PHE A 259 15.12 2.94 -11.92
C PHE A 259 14.84 4.42 -11.65
N CYS A 260 13.63 4.88 -11.92
CA CYS A 260 13.29 6.30 -11.80
C CYS A 260 12.37 6.59 -10.60
N ILE A 261 12.65 7.67 -9.85
CA ILE A 261 11.77 8.16 -8.79
C ILE A 261 11.18 9.49 -9.26
N VAL A 262 9.86 9.58 -9.29
CA VAL A 262 9.11 10.76 -9.71
C VAL A 262 8.37 11.33 -8.51
N HIS A 263 8.64 12.58 -8.18
CA HIS A 263 7.93 13.33 -7.16
C HIS A 263 6.67 13.94 -7.75
N GLY A 264 5.50 13.43 -7.39
CA GLY A 264 4.21 13.84 -7.95
C GLY A 264 3.95 15.35 -7.87
N ILE A 265 4.24 15.97 -6.73
CA ILE A 265 3.97 17.41 -6.52
C ILE A 265 4.91 18.31 -7.34
N ASN A 266 6.19 17.92 -7.47
CA ASN A 266 7.21 18.79 -8.06
C ASN A 266 7.45 18.50 -9.54
N ASP A 267 7.50 17.21 -9.91
CA ASP A 267 7.99 16.77 -11.21
C ASP A 267 6.86 16.68 -12.23
N ILE A 268 5.75 15.98 -11.89
CA ILE A 268 4.63 15.73 -12.83
C ILE A 268 4.06 17.01 -13.47
N PRO A 269 3.85 18.13 -12.74
CA PRO A 269 3.34 19.35 -13.36
C PRO A 269 4.29 19.98 -14.39
N GLN A 270 5.57 19.64 -14.35
CA GLN A 270 6.61 20.15 -15.25
C GLN A 270 6.93 19.18 -16.40
N PHE A 271 6.33 17.99 -16.41
CA PHE A 271 6.63 16.96 -17.40
C PHE A 271 6.19 17.37 -18.80
N THR A 272 7.13 17.27 -19.75
CA THR A 272 6.84 17.27 -21.18
C THR A 272 6.52 15.84 -21.65
N GLU A 273 5.98 15.69 -22.86
CA GLU A 273 5.73 14.35 -23.43
C GLU A 273 7.01 13.51 -23.54
N ALA A 274 8.16 14.14 -23.80
CA ALA A 274 9.47 13.45 -23.84
C ALA A 274 9.93 12.97 -22.45
N ASP A 275 9.47 13.60 -21.37
CA ASP A 275 9.78 13.16 -20.00
C ASP A 275 8.91 11.97 -19.62
N TRP A 276 7.64 11.97 -20.05
CA TRP A 276 6.78 10.79 -19.94
C TRP A 276 7.33 9.59 -20.70
N ASP A 277 7.79 9.79 -21.94
CA ASP A 277 8.43 8.73 -22.73
C ASP A 277 9.63 8.13 -21.99
N PHE A 278 10.52 8.99 -21.49
CA PHE A 278 11.69 8.54 -20.73
C PHE A 278 11.31 7.74 -19.47
N VAL A 279 10.33 8.20 -18.70
CA VAL A 279 9.90 7.51 -17.47
C VAL A 279 9.31 6.13 -17.77
N PHE A 280 8.56 5.98 -18.86
CA PHE A 280 7.97 4.69 -19.25
C PHE A 280 8.92 3.75 -20.01
N GLU A 281 9.99 4.29 -20.59
CA GLU A 281 11.10 3.49 -21.13
C GLU A 281 11.99 2.90 -20.03
N CYS A 282 12.02 3.53 -18.85
CA CYS A 282 12.73 3.00 -17.70
C CYS A 282 12.19 1.61 -17.33
N LYS A 283 13.08 0.69 -16.92
CA LYS A 283 12.68 -0.67 -16.50
C LYS A 283 11.67 -0.67 -15.36
N GLN A 284 11.71 0.37 -14.53
CA GLN A 284 10.77 0.57 -13.44
C GLN A 284 10.76 2.03 -13.00
N ALA A 285 9.57 2.52 -12.65
CA ALA A 285 9.38 3.84 -12.09
C ALA A 285 8.51 3.79 -10.82
N VAL A 286 8.83 4.68 -9.89
CA VAL A 286 8.10 4.90 -8.64
C VAL A 286 7.59 6.34 -8.65
N PHE A 287 6.27 6.49 -8.69
CA PHE A 287 5.60 7.78 -8.54
C PHE A 287 5.17 7.93 -7.09
N ALA A 288 5.80 8.85 -6.36
CA ALA A 288 5.54 9.10 -4.95
C ALA A 288 4.90 10.47 -4.72
N ARG A 289 4.19 10.67 -3.61
CA ARG A 289 3.41 11.89 -3.32
C ARG A 289 2.46 12.29 -4.46
N THR A 290 1.83 11.32 -5.13
CA THR A 290 0.90 11.60 -6.22
C THR A 290 -0.48 12.02 -5.73
N MET A 291 -1.07 13.02 -6.37
CA MET A 291 -2.49 13.38 -6.20
C MET A 291 -3.42 12.46 -7.03
N PRO A 292 -4.70 12.30 -6.66
CA PRO A 292 -5.65 11.45 -7.40
C PRO A 292 -5.71 11.73 -8.90
N GLU A 293 -5.71 13.00 -9.29
CA GLU A 293 -5.73 13.44 -10.70
C GLU A 293 -4.45 13.02 -11.44
N GLN A 294 -3.33 12.98 -10.74
CA GLN A 294 -2.05 12.56 -11.30
C GLN A 294 -2.00 11.04 -11.51
N LYS A 295 -2.62 10.25 -10.63
CA LYS A 295 -2.76 8.80 -10.83
C LYS A 295 -3.52 8.51 -12.14
N GLN A 296 -4.61 9.24 -12.36
CA GLN A 296 -5.38 9.15 -13.61
C GLN A 296 -4.55 9.58 -14.82
N ALA A 297 -3.77 10.67 -14.71
CA ALA A 297 -2.89 11.14 -15.78
C ALA A 297 -1.85 10.08 -16.18
N ILE A 298 -1.22 9.40 -15.21
CA ILE A 298 -0.26 8.32 -15.46
C ILE A 298 -0.89 7.22 -16.32
N VAL A 299 -2.09 6.74 -15.93
CA VAL A 299 -2.83 5.72 -16.69
C VAL A 299 -3.17 6.23 -18.09
N HIS A 300 -3.61 7.47 -18.22
CA HIS A 300 -3.96 8.07 -19.51
C HIS A 300 -2.75 8.16 -20.46
N HIS A 301 -1.58 8.57 -19.97
CA HIS A 301 -0.37 8.67 -20.78
C HIS A 301 0.19 7.30 -21.20
N LEU A 302 0.01 6.25 -20.39
CA LEU A 302 0.31 4.87 -20.79
C LEU A 302 -0.68 4.39 -21.87
N ASN A 303 -1.98 4.63 -21.70
CA ASN A 303 -3.00 4.27 -22.69
C ASN A 303 -2.75 4.98 -24.04
N LYS A 304 -2.37 6.26 -24.02
CA LYS A 304 -2.03 7.06 -25.22
C LYS A 304 -0.88 6.45 -26.03
N ARG A 305 0.01 5.69 -25.37
CA ARG A 305 1.16 4.99 -25.98
C ARG A 305 0.82 3.57 -26.44
N GLY A 306 -0.46 3.17 -26.39
CA GLY A 306 -0.93 1.86 -26.82
C GLY A 306 -0.69 0.75 -25.80
N ALA A 307 -0.30 1.07 -24.56
CA ALA A 307 -0.17 0.07 -23.50
C ALA A 307 -1.55 -0.35 -22.97
N VAL A 308 -1.72 -1.65 -22.72
CA VAL A 308 -2.86 -2.16 -21.95
C VAL A 308 -2.52 -2.05 -20.47
N VAL A 309 -3.27 -1.23 -19.76
CA VAL A 309 -2.99 -0.86 -18.36
C VAL A 309 -3.99 -1.50 -17.42
N ALA A 310 -3.48 -2.31 -16.49
CA ALA A 310 -4.20 -2.71 -15.29
C ALA A 310 -3.77 -1.83 -14.11
N MET A 311 -4.73 -1.32 -13.35
CA MET A 311 -4.46 -0.54 -12.14
C MET A 311 -5.00 -1.25 -10.92
N THR A 312 -4.21 -1.31 -9.84
CA THR A 312 -4.63 -1.84 -8.55
C THR A 312 -4.76 -0.72 -7.53
N GLY A 313 -5.78 -0.77 -6.67
CA GLY A 313 -6.00 0.26 -5.65
C GLY A 313 -7.04 -0.14 -4.61
N ASP A 314 -7.03 0.56 -3.48
CA ASP A 314 -7.91 0.32 -2.34
C ASP A 314 -8.59 1.61 -1.83
N GLY A 315 -7.97 2.77 -2.05
CA GLY A 315 -8.44 4.06 -1.58
C GLY A 315 -9.46 4.74 -2.50
N VAL A 316 -10.23 5.67 -1.93
CA VAL A 316 -11.11 6.58 -2.70
C VAL A 316 -10.29 7.39 -3.73
N ASN A 317 -9.02 7.66 -3.40
CA ASN A 317 -8.06 8.36 -4.25
C ASN A 317 -7.69 7.60 -5.53
N ASP A 318 -7.92 6.29 -5.59
CA ASP A 318 -7.60 5.45 -6.74
C ASP A 318 -8.79 5.29 -7.70
N ALA A 319 -10.00 5.65 -7.27
CA ALA A 319 -11.23 5.37 -8.00
C ALA A 319 -11.26 5.96 -9.43
N SER A 320 -10.78 7.19 -9.62
CA SER A 320 -10.74 7.82 -10.95
C SER A 320 -9.79 7.08 -11.90
N ALA A 321 -8.64 6.64 -11.38
CA ALA A 321 -7.61 6.00 -12.15
C ALA A 321 -7.94 4.52 -12.41
N LEU A 322 -8.57 3.82 -11.45
CA LEU A 322 -9.18 2.50 -11.63
C LEU A 322 -10.19 2.49 -12.76
N LYS A 323 -11.03 3.53 -12.85
CA LYS A 323 -12.06 3.66 -13.89
C LYS A 323 -11.50 3.94 -15.29
N VAL A 324 -10.36 4.62 -15.39
CA VAL A 324 -9.70 4.96 -16.66
C VAL A 324 -8.76 3.85 -17.15
N ALA A 325 -8.31 2.97 -16.26
CA ALA A 325 -7.56 1.78 -16.62
C ALA A 325 -8.40 0.84 -17.49
N HIS A 326 -7.73 0.05 -18.34
CA HIS A 326 -8.41 -0.98 -19.11
C HIS A 326 -9.00 -2.06 -18.19
N VAL A 327 -8.28 -2.36 -17.10
CA VAL A 327 -8.74 -3.21 -16.01
C VAL A 327 -8.37 -2.58 -14.68
N GLY A 328 -9.34 -2.00 -13.99
CA GLY A 328 -9.26 -1.60 -12.59
C GLY A 328 -9.49 -2.80 -11.68
N ILE A 329 -8.58 -2.98 -10.72
CA ILE A 329 -8.58 -4.07 -9.74
C ILE A 329 -8.64 -3.45 -8.34
N ALA A 330 -9.75 -3.68 -7.62
CA ALA A 330 -9.90 -3.22 -6.25
C ALA A 330 -9.59 -4.32 -5.24
N MET A 331 -9.01 -3.93 -4.11
CA MET A 331 -8.87 -4.80 -2.95
C MET A 331 -10.24 -5.00 -2.27
N GLY A 332 -10.51 -6.19 -1.76
CA GLY A 332 -11.70 -6.53 -0.99
C GLY A 332 -11.82 -5.67 0.28
N SER A 333 -10.71 -5.43 0.97
CA SER A 333 -10.61 -4.47 2.09
C SER A 333 -10.72 -3.01 1.67
N GLY A 334 -10.73 -2.73 0.36
CA GLY A 334 -10.78 -1.38 -0.19
C GLY A 334 -12.07 -0.63 0.14
N SER A 335 -12.03 0.68 -0.06
CA SER A 335 -13.20 1.56 0.08
C SER A 335 -14.33 1.14 -0.87
N ALA A 336 -15.58 1.41 -0.46
CA ALA A 336 -16.74 1.09 -1.31
C ALA A 336 -16.65 1.78 -2.69
N VAL A 337 -16.11 3.00 -2.73
CA VAL A 337 -15.91 3.75 -3.97
C VAL A 337 -14.86 3.08 -4.88
N ALA A 338 -13.76 2.57 -4.32
CA ALA A 338 -12.76 1.85 -5.09
C ALA A 338 -13.33 0.55 -5.69
N ARG A 339 -14.09 -0.21 -4.90
CA ARG A 339 -14.74 -1.45 -5.36
C ARG A 339 -15.77 -1.22 -6.46
N ASP A 340 -16.52 -0.12 -6.39
CA ASP A 340 -17.51 0.25 -7.41
C ASP A 340 -16.85 0.75 -8.71
N ALA A 341 -15.68 1.38 -8.61
CA ALA A 341 -14.94 1.88 -9.76
C ALA A 341 -14.17 0.80 -10.53
N ALA A 342 -13.87 -0.34 -9.91
CA ALA A 342 -13.07 -1.42 -10.48
C ALA A 342 -13.92 -2.46 -11.24
N GLN A 343 -13.33 -3.10 -12.26
CA GLN A 343 -13.95 -4.22 -12.98
C GLN A 343 -13.70 -5.56 -12.29
N VAL A 344 -12.64 -5.67 -11.49
CA VAL A 344 -12.29 -6.88 -10.73
C VAL A 344 -12.10 -6.52 -9.26
N VAL A 345 -12.62 -7.35 -8.35
CA VAL A 345 -12.46 -7.18 -6.90
C VAL A 345 -11.80 -8.42 -6.31
N LEU A 346 -10.66 -8.24 -5.63
CA LEU A 346 -9.92 -9.30 -4.96
C LEU A 346 -10.43 -9.50 -3.54
N LEU A 347 -11.39 -10.41 -3.35
CA LEU A 347 -12.04 -10.63 -2.05
C LEU A 347 -11.08 -11.00 -0.91
N ASN A 348 -9.96 -11.66 -1.22
CA ASN A 348 -8.96 -12.12 -0.24
C ASN A 348 -7.75 -11.17 -0.11
N ASP A 349 -7.76 -10.02 -0.78
CA ASP A 349 -6.67 -9.04 -0.78
C ASP A 349 -5.29 -9.61 -1.18
N ASP A 350 -5.28 -10.69 -1.95
CA ASP A 350 -4.05 -11.36 -2.37
C ASP A 350 -3.61 -10.89 -3.76
N PHE A 351 -2.43 -10.30 -3.82
CA PHE A 351 -1.82 -9.83 -5.06
C PHE A 351 -1.48 -10.99 -6.01
N VAL A 352 -1.27 -12.21 -5.50
CA VAL A 352 -1.01 -13.40 -6.33
C VAL A 352 -2.15 -13.69 -7.30
N ALA A 353 -3.39 -13.43 -6.87
CA ALA A 353 -4.58 -13.64 -7.70
C ALA A 353 -4.56 -12.81 -9.00
N ILE A 354 -3.81 -11.70 -9.04
CA ILE A 354 -3.62 -10.91 -10.26
C ILE A 354 -2.77 -11.68 -11.26
N VAL A 355 -1.70 -12.34 -10.80
CA VAL A 355 -0.83 -13.15 -11.64
C VAL A 355 -1.57 -14.36 -12.17
N ASP A 356 -2.37 -15.01 -11.31
CA ASP A 356 -3.25 -16.09 -11.73
C ASP A 356 -4.27 -15.60 -12.76
N GLY A 357 -4.91 -14.45 -12.53
CA GLY A 357 -5.82 -13.83 -13.49
C GLY A 357 -5.17 -13.51 -14.84
N ILE A 358 -3.91 -13.07 -14.86
CA ILE A 358 -3.13 -12.87 -16.10
C ILE A 358 -2.91 -14.21 -16.80
N ARG A 359 -2.56 -15.27 -16.07
CA ARG A 359 -2.35 -16.62 -16.62
C ARG A 359 -3.64 -17.14 -17.26
N GLU A 360 -4.76 -17.08 -16.55
CA GLU A 360 -6.07 -17.49 -17.05
C GLU A 360 -6.52 -16.62 -18.24
N GLY A 361 -6.28 -15.31 -18.19
CA GLY A 361 -6.57 -14.39 -19.29
C GLY A 361 -5.81 -14.71 -20.58
N ARG A 362 -4.55 -15.14 -20.47
CA ARG A 362 -3.77 -15.59 -21.63
C ARG A 362 -4.25 -16.95 -22.13
N LEU A 363 -4.55 -17.89 -21.23
CA LEU A 363 -5.07 -19.22 -21.56
C LEU A 363 -6.39 -19.12 -22.34
N ILE A 364 -7.36 -18.36 -21.84
CA ILE A 364 -8.64 -18.22 -22.53
C ILE A 364 -8.48 -17.54 -23.89
N PHE A 365 -7.53 -16.62 -24.05
CA PHE A 365 -7.28 -15.98 -25.34
C PHE A 365 -6.72 -16.96 -26.38
N GLU A 366 -5.79 -17.84 -26.00
CA GLU A 366 -5.29 -18.90 -26.89
C GLU A 366 -6.38 -19.92 -27.22
N ASN A 367 -7.15 -20.34 -26.21
CA ASN A 367 -8.25 -21.28 -26.42
C ASN A 367 -9.35 -20.69 -27.30
N LEU A 368 -9.67 -19.40 -27.16
CA LEU A 368 -10.60 -18.70 -28.07
C LEU A 368 -10.10 -18.68 -29.50
N LYS A 369 -8.80 -18.54 -29.77
CA LYS A 369 -8.25 -18.67 -31.13
C LYS A 369 -8.48 -20.07 -31.68
N LYS A 370 -8.31 -21.13 -30.86
CA LYS A 370 -8.60 -22.52 -31.26
C LYS A 370 -10.09 -22.68 -31.58
N CYS A 371 -10.98 -22.18 -30.73
CA CYS A 371 -12.44 -22.20 -30.96
C CYS A 371 -12.81 -21.50 -32.27
N VAL A 372 -12.27 -20.29 -32.51
CA VAL A 372 -12.54 -19.52 -33.73
C VAL A 372 -11.99 -20.24 -34.97
N ALA A 373 -10.76 -20.75 -34.91
CA ALA A 373 -10.17 -21.52 -36.01
C ALA A 373 -11.01 -22.78 -36.33
N TYR A 374 -11.48 -23.48 -35.29
CA TYR A 374 -12.36 -24.63 -35.42
C TYR A 374 -13.66 -24.25 -36.15
N ILE A 375 -14.35 -23.19 -35.72
CA ILE A 375 -15.59 -22.73 -36.37
C ILE A 375 -15.32 -22.32 -37.83
N LEU A 376 -14.23 -21.59 -38.10
CA LEU A 376 -13.89 -21.14 -39.45
C LEU A 376 -13.54 -22.29 -40.41
N CYS A 377 -13.02 -23.41 -39.92
CA CYS A 377 -12.72 -24.59 -40.75
C CYS A 377 -13.98 -25.21 -41.38
N HIS A 378 -15.15 -25.09 -40.74
CA HIS A 378 -16.43 -25.61 -41.25
C HIS A 378 -17.01 -24.79 -42.40
N PHE A 379 -16.57 -23.53 -42.54
CA PHE A 379 -17.05 -22.66 -43.60
C PHE A 379 -16.79 -23.22 -45.01
N ILE A 380 -15.64 -23.87 -45.23
CA ILE A 380 -15.29 -24.46 -46.53
C ILE A 380 -16.18 -25.65 -46.91
N PRO A 381 -16.34 -26.71 -46.07
CA PRO A 381 -17.21 -27.84 -46.40
C PRO A 381 -18.70 -27.50 -46.43
N GLU A 382 -19.14 -26.39 -45.83
CA GLU A 382 -20.54 -25.95 -45.89
C GLU A 382 -20.81 -25.08 -47.13
N PHE A 383 -19.98 -24.06 -47.36
CA PHE A 383 -20.18 -23.11 -48.45
C PHE A 383 -19.73 -23.67 -49.81
N GLY A 384 -18.66 -24.46 -49.84
CA GLY A 384 -18.09 -25.01 -51.06
C GLY A 384 -19.08 -25.84 -51.89
N PRO A 385 -19.73 -26.87 -51.31
CA PRO A 385 -20.72 -27.68 -52.01
C PRO A 385 -21.93 -26.86 -52.47
N PHE A 386 -22.37 -25.89 -51.67
CA PHE A 386 -23.45 -24.98 -52.06
C PHE A 386 -23.09 -24.19 -53.33
N LEU A 387 -21.90 -23.58 -53.36
CA LEU A 387 -21.43 -22.82 -54.52
C LEU A 387 -21.30 -23.70 -55.77
N ILE A 388 -20.77 -24.92 -55.62
CA ILE A 388 -20.64 -25.89 -56.71
C ILE A 388 -22.02 -26.29 -57.25
N SER A 389 -22.98 -26.60 -56.39
CA SER A 389 -24.35 -26.95 -56.81
C SER A 389 -24.98 -25.85 -57.64
N VAL A 390 -24.82 -24.58 -57.24
CA VAL A 390 -25.36 -23.41 -57.95
C VAL A 390 -24.69 -23.21 -59.31
N VAL A 391 -23.35 -23.25 -59.36
CA VAL A 391 -22.60 -23.01 -60.61
C VAL A 391 -22.76 -24.14 -61.62
N ALA A 392 -22.77 -25.40 -61.16
CA ALA A 392 -22.89 -26.57 -62.02
C ALA A 392 -24.33 -26.96 -62.35
N GLY A 393 -25.33 -26.28 -61.77
CA GLY A 393 -26.76 -26.63 -61.94
C GLY A 393 -27.12 -28.01 -61.35
N LEU A 394 -26.39 -28.46 -60.32
CA LEU A 394 -26.64 -29.73 -59.64
C LEU A 394 -27.69 -29.54 -58.52
N PRO A 395 -28.34 -30.62 -58.06
CA PRO A 395 -29.15 -30.56 -56.84
C PRO A 395 -28.34 -29.99 -55.66
N LEU A 396 -29.01 -29.29 -54.74
CA LEU A 396 -28.35 -28.76 -53.54
C LEU A 396 -27.69 -29.91 -52.76
N ALA A 397 -26.38 -29.79 -52.53
CA ALA A 397 -25.61 -30.77 -51.78
C ALA A 397 -25.98 -30.80 -50.29
N LEU A 398 -26.23 -29.63 -49.68
CA LEU A 398 -26.66 -29.49 -48.28
C LEU A 398 -27.94 -28.65 -48.20
N GLN A 399 -28.91 -29.14 -47.43
CA GLN A 399 -30.12 -28.38 -47.12
C GLN A 399 -29.86 -27.39 -45.98
N THR A 400 -30.53 -26.23 -46.01
CA THR A 400 -30.40 -25.18 -44.99
C THR A 400 -30.70 -25.69 -43.57
N LEU A 401 -31.66 -26.60 -43.41
CA LEU A 401 -31.99 -27.20 -42.10
C LEU A 401 -30.81 -28.03 -41.55
N VAL A 402 -30.09 -28.75 -42.41
CA VAL A 402 -28.93 -29.57 -42.02
C VAL A 402 -27.78 -28.68 -41.60
N LEU A 403 -27.54 -27.58 -42.33
CA LEU A 403 -26.51 -26.59 -41.99
C LEU A 403 -26.77 -25.98 -40.60
N LEU A 404 -28.00 -25.56 -40.31
CA LEU A 404 -28.38 -25.09 -38.98
C LEU A 404 -28.18 -26.15 -37.88
N PHE A 405 -28.42 -27.42 -38.19
CA PHE A 405 -28.22 -28.51 -37.23
C PHE A 405 -26.74 -28.76 -36.95
N ILE A 406 -25.86 -28.53 -37.92
CA ILE A 406 -24.41 -28.59 -37.75
C ILE A 406 -23.96 -27.42 -36.87
N ASP A 407 -24.17 -26.18 -37.34
CA ASP A 407 -23.68 -24.96 -36.68
C ASP A 407 -24.21 -24.78 -35.25
N CYS A 408 -25.52 -24.93 -35.06
CA CYS A 408 -26.16 -24.67 -33.77
C CYS A 408 -26.29 -25.94 -32.91
N GLY A 409 -26.06 -27.12 -33.48
CA GLY A 409 -26.28 -28.41 -32.82
C GLY A 409 -24.98 -29.14 -32.53
N THR A 410 -24.39 -29.74 -33.56
CA THR A 410 -23.23 -30.63 -33.37
C THR A 410 -21.96 -29.87 -33.01
N GLU A 411 -21.75 -28.68 -33.57
CA GLU A 411 -20.48 -27.94 -33.44
C GLU A 411 -20.34 -27.15 -32.15
N LEU A 412 -21.46 -26.78 -31.51
CA LEU A 412 -21.44 -25.96 -30.30
C LEU A 412 -20.67 -26.65 -29.16
N PHE A 413 -20.87 -27.94 -28.98
CA PHE A 413 -20.27 -28.68 -27.87
C PHE A 413 -18.75 -28.85 -28.03
N PRO A 414 -18.21 -29.35 -29.18
CA PRO A 414 -16.77 -29.36 -29.42
C PRO A 414 -16.12 -27.98 -29.33
N ALA A 415 -16.76 -26.94 -29.88
CA ALA A 415 -16.24 -25.58 -29.83
C ALA A 415 -16.11 -25.07 -28.39
N VAL A 416 -17.07 -25.36 -27.52
CA VAL A 416 -16.99 -25.02 -26.09
C VAL A 416 -15.94 -25.85 -25.37
N MET A 417 -15.76 -27.13 -25.71
CA MET A 417 -14.74 -27.98 -25.09
C MET A 417 -13.31 -27.49 -25.39
N LEU A 418 -13.08 -26.92 -26.56
CA LEU A 418 -11.80 -26.26 -26.88
C LEU A 418 -11.49 -25.07 -25.97
N ALA A 419 -12.49 -24.45 -25.34
CA ALA A 419 -12.26 -23.38 -24.36
C ALA A 419 -11.60 -23.90 -23.05
N TYR A 420 -11.75 -25.20 -22.76
CA TYR A 420 -11.23 -25.88 -21.57
C TYR A 420 -9.89 -26.58 -21.79
N GLU A 421 -9.26 -26.40 -22.96
CA GLU A 421 -7.93 -26.93 -23.23
C GLU A 421 -6.89 -26.42 -22.21
N GLU A 422 -5.96 -27.30 -21.86
CA GLU A 422 -4.87 -26.97 -20.94
C GLU A 422 -3.87 -25.99 -21.58
N PRO A 423 -3.14 -25.21 -20.77
CA PRO A 423 -2.14 -24.28 -21.29
C PRO A 423 -1.03 -25.01 -22.04
N GLU A 424 -0.77 -24.57 -23.27
CA GLU A 424 0.42 -24.99 -24.01
C GLU A 424 1.68 -24.40 -23.37
N ASP A 425 2.83 -25.08 -23.48
CA ASP A 425 4.03 -24.73 -22.72
C ASP A 425 4.40 -23.24 -22.82
N SER A 426 4.69 -22.62 -21.68
CA SER A 426 5.31 -21.29 -21.53
C SER A 426 4.43 -20.03 -21.66
N ILE A 427 3.11 -20.09 -21.39
CA ILE A 427 2.21 -18.91 -21.38
C ILE A 427 2.75 -17.71 -20.57
N MET A 428 3.38 -17.98 -19.42
CA MET A 428 3.93 -16.94 -18.53
C MET A 428 5.39 -16.55 -18.83
N LYS A 429 5.99 -17.08 -19.90
CA LYS A 429 7.35 -16.69 -20.36
C LYS A 429 7.34 -15.94 -21.68
N ILE A 430 6.21 -15.95 -22.40
CA ILE A 430 6.06 -15.20 -23.64
C ILE A 430 5.84 -13.72 -23.28
N ARG A 431 6.68 -12.85 -23.85
CA ARG A 431 6.53 -11.41 -23.75
C ARG A 431 5.26 -11.02 -24.51
N HIS A 432 4.48 -10.10 -23.96
CA HIS A 432 3.26 -9.61 -24.58
C HIS A 432 3.61 -8.81 -25.85
N GLU A 433 3.74 -9.48 -26.99
CA GLU A 433 3.76 -8.84 -28.30
C GLU A 433 2.32 -8.69 -28.79
N LEU A 434 1.61 -7.70 -28.24
CA LEU A 434 0.50 -7.10 -28.98
C LEU A 434 1.10 -6.16 -30.02
N GLN A 435 1.63 -6.71 -31.11
CA GLN A 435 1.64 -5.99 -32.38
C GLN A 435 0.19 -5.90 -32.88
N ILE A 436 -0.62 -5.02 -32.29
CA ILE A 436 -1.90 -4.59 -32.89
C ILE A 436 -1.65 -3.47 -33.93
N SER A 437 -0.38 -3.13 -34.25
CA SER A 437 -0.05 -2.01 -35.13
C SER A 437 0.14 -2.37 -36.63
N THR A 438 -0.26 -3.55 -37.09
CA THR A 438 -0.30 -3.87 -38.53
C THR A 438 -1.43 -4.83 -38.86
N LEU A 439 -2.66 -4.31 -38.96
CA LEU A 439 -3.72 -4.81 -39.84
C LEU A 439 -4.56 -3.64 -40.34
#